data_AF-A0A953XZP6-F1
#
_entry.id   AF-A0A953XZP6-F1
#
_cell.length_a   1.000
_cell.length_b   1.000
_cell.length_c   1.000
_cell.angle_alpha   90.00
_cell.angle_beta   90.00
_cell.angle_gamma   90.00
#
_symmetry.space_group_name_H-M   'P 1'
#
loop_
_entity.id
_entity.type
_entity.pdbx_description
1 polymer ?
#
loop_
_entity_poly.entity_id
_entity_poly.type
_entity_poly.pdbx_seq_one_letter_code
_entity_poly.pdbx_strand_id
1 'polypeptide(L)' 'MKCYLRVIPADDAWGDDQVAAVLAELSPEVTQTKPFERHPRGGFSLFLEFPDGKQVELATWLHERGLWCCF' A
#
# COMPACT_ATOMS: atom_id res chain seq x y z
N MET A 1 -12.05 1.95 9.03
CA MET A 1 -12.25 0.64 8.35
C MET A 1 -10.94 -0.13 8.18
N LYS A 2 -11.00 -1.48 8.14
CA LYS A 2 -9.86 -2.35 7.75
C LYS A 2 -9.98 -2.73 6.28
N CYS A 3 -8.90 -2.59 5.51
CA CYS A 3 -8.89 -2.85 4.08
C CYS A 3 -7.66 -3.67 3.67
N TYR A 4 -7.87 -4.62 2.77
CA TYR A 4 -6.81 -5.29 2.03
C TYR A 4 -6.53 -4.48 0.78
N LEU A 5 -5.28 -4.05 0.62
CA LEU A 5 -4.88 -3.27 -0.53
C LEU A 5 -3.77 -4.02 -1.26
N ARG A 6 -4.06 -4.52 -2.46
CA ARG A 6 -2.97 -5.02 -3.32
C ARG A 6 -2.34 -3.84 -4.02
N VAL A 7 -1.06 -3.59 -3.75
CA VAL A 7 -0.27 -2.58 -4.45
C VAL A 7 0.63 -3.22 -5.50
N ILE A 8 0.62 -2.68 -6.70
CA ILE A 8 1.46 -3.14 -7.80
C ILE A 8 2.36 -1.98 -8.21
N PRO A 9 3.69 -2.12 -8.04
CA PRO A 9 4.67 -1.20 -8.56
C PRO A 9 4.49 -0.99 -10.07
N ALA A 10 4.63 0.25 -10.52
CA ALA A 10 4.67 0.57 -11.95
C ALA A 10 5.92 0.00 -12.64
N ASP A 11 6.97 -0.25 -11.86
CA ASP A 11 8.21 -0.93 -12.28
C ASP A 11 8.36 -2.22 -11.47
N ASP A 12 8.46 -3.37 -12.16
CA ASP A 12 8.56 -4.71 -11.56
C ASP A 12 9.83 -4.90 -10.69
N ALA A 13 10.72 -3.91 -10.64
CA ALA A 13 11.96 -3.91 -9.86
C ALA A 13 11.81 -3.62 -8.35
N TRP A 14 10.62 -3.28 -7.85
CA TRP A 14 10.48 -2.94 -6.42
C TRP A 14 10.74 -4.15 -5.52
N GLY A 15 11.61 -3.95 -4.53
CA GLY A 15 11.86 -4.87 -3.44
C GLY A 15 11.09 -4.50 -2.18
N ASP A 16 11.30 -5.30 -1.14
CA ASP A 16 10.61 -5.16 0.15
C ASP A 16 11.02 -3.85 0.85
N ASP A 17 12.26 -3.39 0.67
CA ASP A 17 12.78 -2.15 1.26
C ASP A 17 12.07 -0.90 0.73
N GLN A 18 11.79 -0.84 -0.58
CA GLN A 18 11.07 0.28 -1.19
C GLN A 18 9.63 0.35 -0.69
N VAL A 19 8.96 -0.81 -0.57
CA VAL A 19 7.60 -0.88 -0.03
C VAL A 19 7.59 -0.47 1.44
N ALA A 20 8.54 -0.95 2.23
CA ALA A 20 8.66 -0.57 3.63
C ALA A 20 8.90 0.94 3.79
N ALA A 21 9.74 1.55 2.93
CA ALA A 21 9.97 3.00 2.93
C ALA A 21 8.68 3.79 2.63
N VAL A 22 7.92 3.37 1.61
CA VAL A 22 6.62 3.99 1.31
C VAL A 22 5.64 3.80 2.47
N LEU A 23 5.57 2.62 3.08
CA LEU A 23 4.70 2.40 4.23
C LEU A 23 5.10 3.26 5.44
N ALA A 24 6.38 3.55 5.63
CA ALA A 24 6.87 4.43 6.69
C ALA A 24 6.48 5.91 6.48
N GLU A 25 6.22 6.32 5.24
CA GLU A 25 5.73 7.67 4.90
C GLU A 25 4.21 7.81 5.00
N LEU A 26 3.47 6.74 5.30
CA LEU A 26 2.02 6.79 5.42
C LEU A 26 1.59 7.81 6.49
N SER A 27 0.44 8.44 6.24
CA SER A 27 -0.19 9.32 7.23
C SER A 27 -0.34 8.60 8.58
N PRO A 28 -0.13 9.27 9.73
CA PRO A 28 -0.26 8.66 11.05
C PRO A 28 -1.65 8.09 11.34
N GLU A 29 -2.67 8.48 10.55
CA GLU A 29 -4.02 7.92 10.62
C GLU A 29 -4.13 6.53 9.96
N VAL A 30 -3.14 6.13 9.16
CA VAL A 30 -3.08 4.84 8.47
C VAL A 30 -2.16 3.92 9.25
N THR A 31 -2.72 2.86 9.83
CA THR A 31 -1.97 1.86 10.58
C THR A 31 -1.86 0.57 9.79
N GLN A 32 -0.65 0.06 9.62
CA GLN A 32 -0.45 -1.29 9.11
C GLN A 32 -0.74 -2.30 10.22
N THR A 33 -1.73 -3.16 10.00
CA THR A 33 -2.18 -4.14 11.00
C THR A 33 -1.50 -5.50 10.88
N LYS A 34 -0.88 -5.79 9.73
CA LYS A 34 -0.08 -7.01 9.48
C LYS A 34 1.09 -6.70 8.55
N PRO A 35 2.20 -7.45 8.62
CA PRO A 35 3.27 -7.37 7.64
C PRO A 35 2.73 -7.48 6.22
N PHE A 36 3.37 -6.77 5.28
CA PHE A 36 3.00 -6.90 3.88
C PHE A 36 3.52 -8.22 3.33
N GLU A 37 2.82 -8.77 2.34
CA GLU A 37 3.18 -10.04 1.71
C GLU A 37 3.44 -9.84 0.22
N ARG A 38 4.48 -10.46 -0.30
CA ARG A 38 4.76 -10.41 -1.73
C ARG A 38 3.83 -11.35 -2.48
N HIS A 39 3.18 -10.83 -3.52
CA HIS A 39 2.24 -11.63 -4.31
C HIS A 39 2.98 -12.44 -5.39
N PRO A 40 2.65 -13.72 -5.64
CA PRO A 40 3.36 -14.57 -6.61
C PRO A 40 3.35 -14.05 -8.05
N ARG A 41 2.38 -13.20 -8.38
CA ARG A 41 2.20 -12.56 -9.70
C ARG A 41 2.67 -11.11 -9.73
N GLY A 42 3.59 -10.73 -8.86
CA GLY A 42 4.06 -9.35 -8.71
C GLY A 42 3.16 -8.49 -7.82
N GLY A 43 3.78 -7.46 -7.24
CA GLY A 43 3.17 -6.58 -6.25
C GLY A 43 3.17 -7.12 -4.82
N PHE A 44 2.48 -6.38 -3.95
CA PHE A 44 2.46 -6.58 -2.50
C PHE A 44 1.05 -6.46 -1.96
N SER A 45 0.71 -7.28 -0.98
CA SER A 45 -0.56 -7.21 -0.25
C SER A 45 -0.32 -6.42 1.03
N LEU A 46 -0.98 -5.27 1.17
CA LEU A 46 -0.95 -4.42 2.34
C LEU A 46 -2.23 -4.58 3.15
N PHE A 47 -2.08 -4.60 4.48
CA PHE A 47 -3.18 -4.74 5.42
C PHE A 47 -3.27 -3.47 6.25
N LEU A 48 -4.09 -2.53 5.80
CA LEU A 48 -4.12 -1.18 6.35
C LEU A 48 -5.45 -0.93 7.06
N GLU A 49 -5.39 -0.20 8.16
CA GLU A 49 -6.51 0.35 8.90
C GLU A 49 -6.44 1.87 8.83
N PHE A 50 -7.52 2.52 8.40
CA PHE A 50 -7.59 3.96 8.23
C PHE A 50 -9.03 4.47 8.38
N PRO A 51 -9.25 5.77 8.65
CA PRO A 51 -10.59 6.34 8.83
C PRO A 51 -11.48 6.18 7.59
N ASP A 52 -12.80 6.09 7.79
CA ASP A 52 -13.73 6.01 6.68
C ASP A 52 -13.66 7.27 5.81
N GLY A 53 -13.78 7.12 4.49
CA GLY A 53 -13.64 8.22 3.52
C GLY A 53 -12.21 8.53 3.07
N LYS A 54 -11.17 7.99 3.72
CA LYS A 54 -9.75 8.18 3.34
C LYS A 54 -9.27 7.27 2.21
N GLN A 55 -10.12 6.39 1.70
CA GLN A 55 -9.76 5.40 0.67
C GLN A 55 -9.20 6.04 -0.60
N VAL A 56 -9.86 7.10 -1.09
CA VAL A 56 -9.48 7.78 -2.35
C VAL A 56 -8.19 8.58 -2.15
N GLU A 57 -8.02 9.23 -1.01
CA GLU A 57 -6.79 9.96 -0.65
C GLU A 57 -5.60 9.00 -0.58
N LEU A 58 -5.76 7.86 0.10
CA LEU A 58 -4.73 6.81 0.20
C LEU A 58 -4.40 6.21 -1.17
N ALA A 59 -5.42 5.89 -1.99
CA ALA A 59 -5.22 5.37 -3.34
C ALA A 59 -4.46 6.36 -4.24
N THR A 60 -4.80 7.65 -4.17
CA THR A 60 -4.14 8.71 -4.93
C THR A 60 -2.68 8.86 -4.49
N TRP A 61 -2.44 8.91 -3.18
CA TRP A 61 -1.11 9.05 -2.60
C TRP A 61 -0.16 7.88 -2.96
N LEU A 62 -0.70 6.66 -3.01
CA LEU A 62 0.05 5.48 -3.48
C LEU A 62 0.34 5.56 -4.97
N HIS A 63 -0.63 6.00 -5.78
CA HIS A 63 -0.47 6.15 -7.22
C HIS A 63 0.61 7.17 -7.59
N GLU A 64 0.67 8.31 -6.89
CA GLU A 64 1.73 9.33 -7.06
C GLU A 64 3.15 8.78 -6.79
N ARG A 65 3.25 7.69 -6.01
CA ARG A 65 4.50 6.98 -5.72
C ARG A 65 4.74 5.79 -6.66
N GLY A 66 3.93 5.62 -7.69
CA GLY A 66 4.04 4.53 -8.64
C GLY A 66 3.46 3.20 -8.14
N LEU A 67 2.59 3.22 -7.12
CA LEU A 67 1.88 2.04 -6.63
C LEU A 67 0.42 2.08 -7.07
N TRP A 68 0.00 1.08 -7.85
CA TRP A 68 -1.40 0.89 -8.20
C TRP A 68 -2.11 0.06 -7.16
N CYS A 69 -3.22 0.54 -6.64
CA CYS A 69 -4.03 -0.21 -5.68
C CYS A 69 -5.25 -0.87 -6.32
N CYS A 70 -5.52 -2.13 -5.99
CA CYS A 70 -6.78 -2.82 -6.27
C CYS A 70 -7.50 -3.16 -4.95
N PHE A 71 -8.79 -2.84 -4.87
CA PHE A 71 -9.69 -3.12 -3.74
C PHE A 71 -10.42 -4.46 -3.91
#